data_AF-W4VD36-F1
#
_entry.id   AF-W4VD36-F1
#
_cell.length_a   1.000
_cell.length_b   1.000
_cell.length_c   1.000
_cell.angle_alpha   90.00
_cell.angle_beta   90.00
_cell.angle_gamma   90.00
#
_symmetry.space_group_name_H-M   'P 1'
#
loop_
_entity.id
_entity.type
_entity.pdbx_description
1 polymer ?
#
loop_
_entity_poly.entity_id
_entity_poly.type
_entity_poly.pdbx_seq_one_letter_code
_entity_poly.pdbx_strand_id
1 'polypeptide(L)'
;MTVCTVCNEKEAKIHMTIDDKQIAICETCNNLEMSQLLGHNFEKEIEEITLPDISGKYHHFTIEQLVLPVGVRLEAIESKNDGYRIVVDGAFDTDLPALYQKLVEKTKQTLSKLYVEKGIFPNGQSYVTLRDYELVGQVQSSEDLNEPMLVIDGEPIHGNK
;
A
#
# COMPACT_ATOMS: atom_id res chain seq x y z
N MET A 1 -16.17 8.73 -7.05
CA MET A 1 -15.75 8.79 -5.63
C MET A 1 -17.00 8.85 -4.77
N THR A 2 -17.13 7.90 -3.85
CA THR A 2 -18.26 7.83 -2.90
C THR A 2 -17.85 8.55 -1.62
N VAL A 3 -18.74 9.33 -1.02
CA VAL A 3 -18.45 10.07 0.23
C VAL A 3 -18.81 9.22 1.45
N CYS A 4 -18.08 9.38 2.54
CA CYS A 4 -18.34 8.71 3.82
C CYS A 4 -19.76 9.01 4.32
N THR A 5 -20.54 7.97 4.59
CA THR A 5 -21.93 8.08 5.07
C THR A 5 -22.03 8.54 6.53
N VAL A 6 -20.92 8.56 7.28
CA VAL A 6 -20.88 8.98 8.70
C VAL A 6 -20.55 10.46 8.81
N CYS A 7 -19.42 10.91 8.25
CA CYS A 7 -19.01 12.31 8.36
C CYS A 7 -19.45 13.20 7.19
N ASN A 8 -19.83 12.64 6.04
CA ASN A 8 -20.15 13.37 4.80
C ASN A 8 -19.06 14.31 4.27
N GLU A 9 -17.81 14.14 4.72
CA GLU A 9 -16.69 15.04 4.36
C GLU A 9 -15.59 14.34 3.56
N LYS A 10 -15.19 13.13 3.98
CA LYS A 10 -14.06 12.41 3.42
C LYS A 10 -14.52 11.36 2.41
N GLU A 11 -13.65 11.00 1.47
CA GLU A 11 -13.88 9.87 0.59
C GLU A 11 -14.06 8.57 1.40
N ALA A 12 -15.06 7.77 1.01
CA ALA A 12 -15.26 6.44 1.53
C ALA A 12 -14.31 5.47 0.83
N LYS A 13 -13.55 4.73 1.62
CA LYS A 13 -12.62 3.68 1.16
C LYS A 13 -13.05 2.29 1.61
N ILE A 14 -13.93 2.22 2.61
CA ILE A 14 -14.41 0.97 3.19
C ILE A 14 -15.86 0.81 2.75
N HIS A 15 -16.13 -0.26 2.01
CA HIS A 15 -17.44 -0.59 1.49
C HIS A 15 -17.89 -1.94 2.05
N MET A 16 -19.04 -1.95 2.71
CA MET A 16 -19.62 -3.15 3.31
C MET A 16 -21.08 -3.26 2.91
N THR A 17 -21.56 -4.48 2.75
CA THR A 17 -22.99 -4.77 2.62
C THR A 17 -23.41 -5.56 3.84
N ILE A 18 -24.25 -4.98 4.68
CA ILE A 18 -24.80 -5.61 5.90
C ILE A 18 -26.32 -5.57 5.79
N ASP A 19 -26.99 -6.72 5.84
CA ASP A 19 -28.44 -6.86 5.73
C ASP A 19 -29.05 -6.05 4.56
N ASP A 20 -28.49 -6.24 3.36
CA ASP A 20 -28.84 -5.53 2.12
C ASP A 20 -28.64 -4.01 2.13
N LYS A 21 -28.01 -3.46 3.17
CA LYS A 21 -27.61 -2.05 3.24
C LYS A 21 -26.15 -1.90 2.86
N GLN A 22 -25.90 -1.05 1.87
CA GLN A 22 -24.55 -0.60 1.56
C GLN A 22 -24.12 0.48 2.55
N ILE A 23 -22.98 0.24 3.18
CA ILE A 23 -22.30 1.16 4.08
C ILE A 23 -20.99 1.55 3.40
N ALA A 24 -20.73 2.86 3.29
CA ALA A 24 -19.52 3.40 2.69
C ALA A 24 -18.91 4.40 3.67
N ILE A 25 -17.78 4.05 4.31
CA ILE A 25 -17.17 4.88 5.35
C ILE A 25 -15.70 5.18 5.04
N CYS A 26 -15.22 6.32 5.54
CA CYS A 26 -13.81 6.66 5.49
C CYS A 26 -13.02 5.95 6.60
N GLU A 27 -11.71 5.83 6.42
CA GLU A 27 -10.80 5.23 7.41
C GLU A 27 -10.91 5.90 8.78
N THR A 28 -11.01 7.24 8.84
CA THR A 28 -11.11 7.95 10.12
C THR A 28 -12.35 7.54 10.91
N CYS A 29 -13.52 7.48 10.26
CA CYS A 29 -14.77 7.08 10.93
C CYS A 29 -14.73 5.61 11.33
N ASN A 30 -14.20 4.73 10.47
CA ASN A 30 -14.01 3.32 10.81
C ASN A 30 -13.08 3.15 12.02
N ASN A 31 -11.92 3.80 12.00
CA ASN A 31 -10.93 3.63 13.06
C ASN A 31 -11.44 4.15 14.39
N LEU A 32 -12.21 5.24 14.39
CA LEU A 32 -12.86 5.74 15.60
C LEU A 32 -13.86 4.71 16.16
N GLU A 33 -14.73 4.17 15.32
CA GLU A 33 -15.73 3.16 15.71
C GLU A 33 -15.04 1.90 16.26
N MET A 34 -14.03 1.39 15.55
CA MET A 34 -13.30 0.20 15.97
C MET A 34 -12.51 0.43 17.26
N SER A 35 -11.91 1.61 17.44
CA SER A 35 -11.21 1.97 18.68
C SER A 35 -12.15 1.96 19.88
N GLN A 36 -13.38 2.47 19.70
CA GLN A 36 -14.41 2.43 20.74
C GLN A 36 -14.87 1.00 21.05
N LEU A 37 -15.12 0.19 20.01
CA LEU A 37 -15.53 -1.20 20.15
C LEU A 37 -14.47 -2.05 20.88
N LEU A 38 -13.20 -1.80 20.57
CA LEU A 38 -12.06 -2.55 21.11
C LEU A 38 -11.56 -1.99 22.45
N GLY A 39 -12.04 -0.81 22.88
CA GLY A 39 -11.60 -0.15 24.10
C GLY A 39 -10.11 0.25 24.08
N HIS A 40 -9.54 0.47 22.89
CA HIS A 40 -8.14 0.83 22.70
C HIS A 40 -8.02 1.97 21.69
N ASN A 41 -7.16 2.95 21.97
CA ASN A 41 -6.95 4.08 21.08
C ASN A 41 -5.84 3.76 20.08
N PHE A 42 -6.16 3.74 18.79
CA PHE A 42 -5.20 3.58 17.71
C PHE A 42 -5.01 4.92 17.01
N GLU A 43 -4.33 5.86 17.66
CA GLU A 43 -4.08 7.18 17.09
C GLU A 43 -2.95 7.10 16.06
N LYS A 44 -3.22 7.63 14.85
CA LYS A 44 -2.24 7.63 13.77
C LYS A 44 -1.19 8.71 14.03
N GLU A 45 0.07 8.30 14.18
CA GLU A 45 1.18 9.22 14.49
C GLU A 45 1.99 9.63 13.26
N ILE A 46 2.04 8.77 12.25
CA ILE A 46 2.86 8.97 11.05
C ILE A 46 1.95 9.00 9.83
N GLU A 47 1.99 10.12 9.11
CA GLU A 47 1.23 10.34 7.88
C GLU A 47 2.04 9.95 6.64
N GLU A 48 3.34 10.21 6.63
CA GLU A 48 4.19 10.03 5.45
C GLU A 48 5.60 9.61 5.86
N ILE A 49 6.28 8.85 4.98
CA ILE A 49 7.70 8.55 5.09
C ILE A 49 8.40 8.74 3.75
N THR A 50 9.67 9.09 3.79
CA THR A 50 10.52 9.22 2.60
C THR A 50 11.78 8.40 2.79
N LEU A 51 12.07 7.49 1.86
CA LEU A 51 13.16 6.53 1.96
C LEU A 51 13.90 6.39 0.62
N PRO A 52 15.25 6.31 0.62
CA PRO A 52 16.00 6.03 -0.59
C PRO A 52 16.00 4.53 -0.94
N ASP A 53 16.07 4.20 -2.22
CA ASP A 53 16.36 2.86 -2.72
C ASP A 53 17.87 2.56 -2.80
N ILE A 54 18.21 1.34 -3.21
CA ILE A 54 19.59 0.89 -3.40
C ILE A 54 20.38 1.71 -4.43
N SER A 55 19.70 2.44 -5.32
CA SER A 55 20.32 3.35 -6.31
C SER A 55 20.46 4.79 -5.78
N GLY A 56 19.93 5.09 -4.60
CA GLY A 56 19.90 6.41 -3.99
C GLY A 56 18.71 7.27 -4.43
N LYS A 57 17.76 6.72 -5.19
CA LYS A 57 16.52 7.40 -5.57
C LYS A 57 15.59 7.46 -4.36
N TYR A 58 15.06 8.65 -4.04
CA TYR A 58 14.09 8.80 -2.97
C TYR A 58 12.67 8.44 -3.43
N HIS A 59 11.97 7.69 -2.58
CA HIS A 59 10.59 7.28 -2.73
C HIS A 59 9.77 7.87 -1.58
N HIS A 60 8.61 8.44 -1.92
CA HIS A 60 7.70 9.09 -0.98
C HIS A 60 6.47 8.20 -0.79
N PHE A 61 6.11 7.96 0.46
CA PHE A 61 5.00 7.08 0.82
C PHE A 61 4.03 7.81 1.74
N THR A 62 2.74 7.70 1.41
CA THR A 62 1.65 7.98 2.34
C THR A 62 1.41 6.74 3.19
N ILE A 63 1.25 6.91 4.49
CA ILE A 63 0.90 5.83 5.40
C ILE A 63 -0.60 5.82 5.59
N GLU A 64 -1.24 4.68 5.38
CA GLU A 64 -2.64 4.43 5.72
C GLU A 64 -2.70 3.53 6.95
N GLN A 65 -3.73 3.74 7.78
CA GLN A 65 -3.98 2.95 8.97
C GLN A 65 -5.43 2.49 8.95
N LEU A 66 -5.64 1.18 9.07
CA LEU A 66 -6.96 0.59 9.17
C LEU A 66 -7.05 -0.25 10.44
N VAL A 67 -7.92 0.17 11.36
CA VAL A 67 -8.26 -0.63 12.55
C VAL A 67 -9.34 -1.64 12.15
N LEU A 68 -9.09 -2.90 12.48
CA LEU A 68 -9.92 -4.06 12.19
C LEU A 68 -10.32 -4.74 13.50
N PRO A 69 -11.40 -5.54 13.52
CA PRO A 69 -11.78 -6.30 14.72
C PRO A 69 -10.68 -7.24 15.25
N VAL A 70 -9.71 -7.60 14.40
CA VAL A 70 -8.61 -8.52 14.73
C VAL A 70 -7.29 -7.80 15.04
N GLY A 71 -7.22 -6.48 14.89
CA GLY A 71 -5.99 -5.70 15.10
C GLY A 71 -5.88 -4.48 14.22
N VAL A 72 -4.66 -4.12 13.82
CA VAL A 72 -4.37 -2.92 13.01
C VAL A 72 -3.55 -3.28 11.79
N ARG A 73 -3.92 -2.72 10.65
CA ARG A 73 -3.14 -2.75 9.43
C ARG A 73 -2.51 -1.38 9.19
N LEU A 74 -1.21 -1.35 8.95
CA LEU A 74 -0.52 -0.20 8.38
C LEU A 74 -0.09 -0.51 6.96
N GLU A 75 -0.27 0.45 6.08
CA GLU A 75 0.14 0.36 4.68
C GLU A 75 0.94 1.59 4.27
N ALA A 76 2.13 1.40 3.71
CA ALA A 76 2.88 2.46 3.04
C ALA A 76 2.60 2.38 1.53
N ILE A 77 1.99 3.42 0.99
CA ILE A 77 1.60 3.52 -0.42
C ILE A 77 2.46 4.60 -1.06
N GLU A 78 3.24 4.23 -2.07
CA GLU A 78 4.05 5.20 -2.80
C GLU A 78 3.16 6.24 -3.51
N SER A 79 3.51 7.52 -3.42
CA SER A 79 2.67 8.61 -3.94
C SER A 79 2.50 8.63 -5.46
N LYS A 80 3.24 7.79 -6.20
CA LYS A 80 3.10 7.62 -7.65
C LYS A 80 2.03 6.57 -7.94
N ASN A 81 1.23 6.80 -8.98
CA ASN A 81 0.29 5.80 -9.50
C ASN A 81 1.03 4.48 -9.80
N ASP A 82 0.48 3.37 -9.31
CA ASP A 82 0.99 2.00 -9.52
C ASP A 82 2.40 1.75 -8.98
N GLY A 83 2.74 2.39 -7.86
CA GLY A 83 4.02 2.23 -7.16
C GLY A 83 4.06 1.11 -6.12
N TYR A 84 5.08 1.16 -5.26
CA TYR A 84 5.22 0.21 -4.14
C TYR A 84 4.06 0.32 -3.14
N ARG A 85 3.54 -0.83 -2.68
CA ARG A 85 2.65 -0.92 -1.50
C ARG A 85 3.20 -1.90 -0.46
N ILE A 86 3.47 -1.43 0.75
CA ILE A 86 4.05 -2.28 1.80
C ILE A 86 3.07 -2.36 2.96
N VAL A 87 2.63 -3.57 3.30
CA VAL A 87 1.67 -3.80 4.39
C VAL A 87 2.34 -4.49 5.57
N VAL A 88 2.01 -4.05 6.79
CA VAL A 88 2.24 -4.80 8.02
C VAL A 88 0.94 -4.88 8.82
N ASP A 89 0.65 -6.07 9.36
CA ASP A 89 -0.46 -6.28 10.27
C ASP A 89 0.07 -6.45 11.71
N GLY A 90 -0.64 -5.85 12.66
CA GLY A 90 -0.48 -6.00 14.10
C GLY A 90 -1.76 -6.59 14.70
N ALA A 91 -1.60 -7.33 15.79
CA ALA A 91 -2.72 -7.81 16.60
C ALA A 91 -3.37 -6.67 17.40
N PHE A 92 -4.50 -6.94 18.04
CA PHE A 92 -5.22 -5.97 18.88
C PHE A 92 -4.36 -5.35 20.01
N ASP A 93 -3.46 -6.12 20.60
CA ASP A 93 -2.58 -5.69 21.71
C ASP A 93 -1.21 -5.17 21.24
N THR A 94 -1.06 -4.94 19.93
CA THR A 94 0.20 -4.50 19.36
C THR A 94 0.53 -3.07 19.77
N ASP A 95 1.78 -2.87 20.18
CA ASP A 95 2.38 -1.55 20.36
C ASP A 95 2.48 -0.84 19.00
N LEU A 96 1.63 0.18 18.79
CA LEU A 96 1.49 0.86 17.51
C LEU A 96 2.80 1.53 17.04
N PRO A 97 3.57 2.25 17.88
CA PRO A 97 4.93 2.66 17.57
C PRO A 97 5.86 1.54 17.06
N ALA A 98 5.82 0.36 17.67
CA ALA A 98 6.61 -0.79 17.21
C ALA A 98 6.13 -1.30 15.84
N LEU A 99 4.81 -1.25 15.57
CA LEU A 99 4.25 -1.60 14.27
C LEU A 99 4.69 -0.61 13.18
N TYR A 100 4.76 0.69 13.48
CA TYR A 100 5.31 1.69 12.57
C TYR A 100 6.80 1.45 12.26
N GLN A 101 7.61 1.13 13.27
CA GLN A 101 9.01 0.79 13.06
C GLN A 101 9.15 -0.42 12.14
N LYS A 102 8.34 -1.46 12.35
CA LYS A 102 8.28 -2.64 11.49
C LYS A 102 7.90 -2.30 10.06
N LEU A 103 6.95 -1.37 9.85
CA LEU A 103 6.59 -0.89 8.52
C LEU A 103 7.80 -0.23 7.83
N VAL A 104 8.46 0.70 8.52
CA VAL A 104 9.64 1.41 7.98
C VAL A 104 10.77 0.44 7.65
N GLU A 105 11.05 -0.53 8.52
CA GLU A 105 12.06 -1.55 8.27
C GLU A 105 11.71 -2.43 7.07
N LYS A 106 10.46 -2.87 6.97
CA LYS A 106 9.99 -3.65 5.82
C LYS A 106 10.09 -2.85 4.52
N THR A 107 9.73 -1.56 4.53
CA THR A 107 9.88 -0.69 3.37
C THR A 107 11.35 -0.53 2.96
N LYS A 108 12.26 -0.32 3.91
CA LYS A 108 13.71 -0.27 3.64
C LYS A 108 14.22 -1.58 3.03
N GLN A 109 13.78 -2.73 3.54
CA GLN A 109 14.14 -4.03 2.98
C GLN A 109 13.61 -4.19 1.55
N THR A 110 12.36 -3.81 1.28
CA THR A 110 11.79 -3.80 -0.07
C THR A 110 12.61 -2.94 -1.03
N LEU A 111 13.07 -1.76 -0.61
CA LEU A 111 13.86 -0.83 -1.42
C LEU A 111 15.36 -1.20 -1.54
N SER A 112 15.82 -2.20 -0.78
CA SER A 112 17.25 -2.56 -0.73
C SER A 112 17.75 -3.40 -1.91
N LYS A 113 16.83 -3.91 -2.74
CA LYS A 113 17.14 -4.71 -3.93
C LYS A 113 16.18 -4.32 -5.05
N LEU A 114 16.73 -4.15 -6.25
CA LEU A 114 15.96 -4.07 -7.49
C LEU A 114 15.88 -5.47 -8.10
N TYR A 115 14.73 -5.81 -8.65
CA TYR A 115 14.44 -7.09 -9.29
C TYR A 115 14.37 -6.98 -10.81
N VAL A 116 14.38 -5.78 -11.40
CA VAL A 116 14.47 -5.60 -12.86
C VAL A 116 15.77 -4.95 -13.32
N GLU A 117 16.20 -5.33 -14.52
CA GLU A 117 17.23 -4.63 -15.29
C GLU A 117 16.64 -4.11 -16.59
N LYS A 118 16.95 -2.86 -16.90
CA LYS A 118 16.60 -2.24 -18.18
C LYS A 118 17.85 -2.20 -19.05
N GLY A 119 17.71 -2.61 -20.30
CA GLY A 119 18.78 -2.57 -21.28
C GLY A 119 18.27 -2.13 -22.65
N ILE A 120 19.21 -2.01 -23.60
CA ILE A 120 18.94 -1.64 -24.99
C ILE A 120 19.59 -2.70 -25.88
N PHE A 121 18.80 -3.29 -26.78
CA PHE A 121 19.29 -4.19 -27.82
C PHE A 121 20.10 -3.42 -28.86
N PRO A 122 20.99 -4.07 -29.64
CA PRO A 122 21.78 -3.41 -30.68
C PRO A 122 20.95 -2.69 -31.75
N ASN A 123 19.69 -3.09 -31.96
CA ASN A 123 18.74 -2.45 -32.86
C ASN A 123 18.07 -1.19 -32.27
N GLY A 124 18.44 -0.77 -31.05
CA GLY A 124 17.91 0.39 -30.34
C GLY A 124 16.65 0.12 -29.51
N GLN A 125 16.11 -1.10 -29.53
CA GLN A 125 14.91 -1.45 -28.76
C GLN A 125 15.23 -1.65 -27.28
N SER A 126 14.43 -1.06 -26.38
CA SER A 126 14.56 -1.29 -24.94
C SER A 126 14.03 -2.68 -24.54
N TYR A 127 14.62 -3.25 -23.49
CA TYR A 127 14.14 -4.48 -22.87
C TYR A 127 14.19 -4.40 -21.35
N VAL A 128 13.39 -5.25 -20.71
CA VAL A 128 13.36 -5.45 -19.26
C VAL A 128 13.63 -6.92 -18.99
N THR A 129 14.55 -7.23 -18.08
CA THR A 129 14.81 -8.60 -17.60
C THR A 129 14.64 -8.66 -16.08
N LEU A 130 14.46 -9.87 -15.56
CA LEU A 130 14.51 -10.13 -14.12
C LEU A 130 15.96 -10.33 -13.69
N ARG A 131 16.37 -9.64 -12.62
CA ARG A 131 17.64 -9.91 -11.94
C ARG A 131 17.57 -11.25 -11.24
N ASP A 132 18.67 -11.99 -11.29
CA ASP A 132 18.83 -13.28 -10.60
C ASP A 132 17.75 -14.33 -10.93
N TYR A 133 16.95 -14.13 -12.00
CA TYR A 133 15.76 -14.91 -12.32
C TYR A 133 14.70 -14.92 -11.19
N GLU A 134 14.67 -13.89 -10.36
CA GLU A 134 13.71 -13.74 -9.25
C GLU A 134 12.55 -12.83 -9.66
N LEU A 135 11.31 -13.30 -9.45
CA LEU A 135 10.09 -12.52 -9.65
C LEU A 135 9.54 -12.09 -8.28
N VAL A 136 9.83 -10.85 -7.88
CA VAL A 136 9.29 -10.26 -6.65
C VAL A 136 8.53 -9.00 -7.01
N GLY A 137 7.22 -9.02 -6.81
CA GLY A 137 6.34 -7.92 -7.19
C GLY A 137 4.97 -8.04 -6.57
N GLN A 138 4.10 -7.11 -6.91
CA GLN A 138 2.75 -7.01 -6.39
C GLN A 138 1.75 -7.13 -7.53
N VAL A 139 0.71 -7.94 -7.32
CA VAL A 139 -0.41 -7.97 -8.24
C VAL A 139 -1.40 -6.89 -7.80
N GLN A 140 -1.61 -5.90 -8.64
CA GLN A 140 -2.53 -4.79 -8.44
C GLN A 140 -3.62 -4.81 -9.51
N SER A 141 -4.73 -4.11 -9.28
CA SER A 141 -5.77 -3.93 -10.31
C SER A 141 -5.35 -2.81 -11.25
N SER A 142 -5.38 -3.03 -12.56
CA SER A 142 -5.27 -1.93 -13.52
C SER A 142 -6.61 -1.18 -13.58
N GLU A 143 -6.59 0.14 -13.44
CA GLU A 143 -7.78 0.97 -13.66
C GLU A 143 -8.23 0.96 -15.13
N ASP A 144 -7.28 0.82 -16.06
CA ASP A 144 -7.52 0.95 -17.50
C ASP A 144 -7.83 -0.38 -18.20
N LEU A 145 -7.18 -1.47 -17.77
CA LEU A 145 -7.12 -2.70 -18.56
C LEU A 145 -8.11 -3.78 -18.09
N ASN A 146 -8.78 -3.57 -16.96
CA ASN A 146 -9.69 -4.56 -16.34
C ASN A 146 -9.02 -5.95 -16.19
N GLU A 147 -7.70 -5.97 -16.07
CA GLU A 147 -6.84 -7.15 -15.95
C GLU A 147 -5.82 -6.93 -14.82
N PRO A 148 -5.33 -8.01 -14.18
CA PRO A 148 -4.33 -7.87 -13.13
C PRO A 148 -3.02 -7.31 -13.71
N MET A 149 -2.46 -6.34 -13.00
CA MET A 149 -1.20 -5.70 -13.33
C MET A 149 -0.13 -6.14 -12.35
N LEU A 150 1.06 -6.47 -12.86
CA LEU A 150 2.20 -6.79 -12.02
C LEU A 150 3.05 -5.53 -11.84
N VAL A 151 3.28 -5.14 -10.60
CA VAL A 151 4.18 -4.03 -10.23
C VAL A 151 5.47 -4.61 -9.66
N ILE A 152 6.60 -4.32 -10.32
CA ILE A 152 7.96 -4.72 -9.88
C ILE A 152 8.79 -3.46 -9.73
N ASP A 153 9.55 -3.36 -8.63
CA ASP A 153 10.39 -2.19 -8.32
C ASP A 153 9.62 -0.85 -8.35
N GLY A 154 8.33 -0.87 -7.98
CA GLY A 154 7.47 0.31 -7.99
C GLY A 154 7.07 0.78 -9.40
N GLU A 155 7.19 -0.09 -10.40
CA GLU A 155 6.79 0.19 -11.77
C GLU A 155 5.87 -0.91 -12.33
N PRO A 156 4.79 -0.55 -13.04
CA PRO A 156 3.94 -1.52 -13.70
C PRO A 156 4.67 -2.20 -14.86
N ILE A 157 4.56 -3.52 -14.93
CA ILE A 157 5.09 -4.36 -16.00
C ILE A 157 3.94 -4.78 -16.89
N HIS A 158 3.96 -4.27 -18.13
CA HIS A 158 3.01 -4.67 -19.16
C HIS A 158 3.59 -5.83 -19.97
N GLY A 159 2.80 -6.88 -20.17
CA GLY A 159 3.12 -7.89 -21.17
C GLY A 159 3.04 -7.27 -22.56
N ASN A 160 4.13 -7.29 -23.33
CA ASN A 160 4.05 -6.97 -24.75
C ASN A 160 3.14 -8.00 -25.42
N LYS A 161 2.02 -7.55 -25.99
CA LYS A 161 1.20 -8.35 -26.91
C LYS A 161 1.88 -8.47 -28.27
#